data_AF-A0A1A3IJ83-F1
#
_entry.id   AF-A0A1A3IJ83-F1
#
_cell.length_a   1.000
_cell.length_b   1.000
_cell.length_c   1.000
_cell.angle_alpha   90.00
_cell.angle_beta   90.00
_cell.angle_gamma   90.00
#
_symmetry.space_group_name_H-M   'P 1'
#
loop_
_entity.id
_entity.type
_entity.pdbx_description
1 polymer ?
#
loop_
_entity_poly.entity_id
_entity_poly.type
_entity_poly.pdbx_seq_one_letter_code
_entity_poly.pdbx_strand_id
1 'polypeptide(L)'
;MWARIFSLAYGRHQANGHAVFGRGELTWILGKPPQDGKPFEKASRQAIHKAIAAAIRYGFLAEDSGMECLVVPGHAVAGPHGNPTAPCPVHERKYRARRAKLGRVS
;
A
#
# COMPACT_ATOMS: atom_id res chain seq x y z
N MET A 1 11.70 -2.72 8.81
CA MET A 1 10.40 -3.02 8.15
C MET A 1 9.95 -1.89 7.24
N TRP A 2 9.88 -0.63 7.71
CA TRP A 2 9.47 0.51 6.88
C TRP A 2 10.25 0.64 5.56
N ALA A 3 11.55 0.32 5.58
CA ALA A 3 12.38 0.31 4.39
C ALA A 3 11.88 -0.65 3.29
N ARG A 4 11.56 -1.90 3.68
CA ARG A 4 10.99 -2.91 2.79
C ARG A 4 9.67 -2.45 2.18
N ILE A 5 8.86 -1.69 2.92
CA ILE A 5 7.57 -1.18 2.44
C ILE A 5 7.76 -0.15 1.33
N PHE A 6 8.58 0.87 1.55
CA PHE A 6 8.76 1.88 0.50
C PHE A 6 9.48 1.27 -0.70
N SER A 7 10.48 0.40 -0.52
CA SER A 7 11.13 -0.28 -1.65
C SER A 7 10.12 -1.09 -2.47
N LEU A 8 9.18 -1.78 -1.82
CA LEU A 8 8.12 -2.52 -2.49
C LEU A 8 7.17 -1.59 -3.27
N ALA A 9 6.84 -0.42 -2.71
CA ALA A 9 6.03 0.57 -3.42
C ALA A 9 6.75 1.09 -4.68
N TYR A 10 8.03 1.45 -4.55
CA TYR A 10 8.84 1.98 -5.66
C TYR A 10 9.13 0.91 -6.73
N GLY A 11 9.15 -0.37 -6.37
CA GLY A 11 9.31 -1.45 -7.35
C GLY A 11 8.03 -1.84 -8.11
N ARG A 12 6.84 -1.47 -7.60
CA ARG A 12 5.54 -1.96 -8.13
C ARG A 12 4.57 -0.85 -8.54
N HIS A 13 4.85 0.42 -8.24
CA HIS A 13 3.93 1.48 -8.59
C HIS A 13 3.74 1.62 -10.10
N GLN A 14 2.54 2.00 -10.49
CA GLN A 14 2.22 2.36 -11.86
C GLN A 14 2.55 3.84 -12.12
N ALA A 15 2.32 4.29 -13.36
CA ALA A 15 2.54 5.67 -13.78
C ALA A 15 1.75 6.69 -12.95
N ASN A 16 0.61 6.30 -12.37
CA ASN A 16 -0.17 7.12 -11.44
C ASN A 16 0.39 7.16 -10.00
N GLY A 17 1.52 6.50 -9.74
CA GLY A 17 2.16 6.47 -8.43
C GLY A 17 1.55 5.47 -7.43
N HIS A 18 0.56 4.66 -7.84
CA HIS A 18 -0.08 3.68 -6.97
C HIS A 18 0.51 2.28 -7.15
N ALA A 19 0.97 1.69 -6.05
CA ALA A 19 1.29 0.27 -5.95
C ALA A 19 0.12 -0.46 -5.27
N VAL A 20 -0.68 -1.17 -6.06
CA VAL A 20 -1.89 -1.86 -5.60
C VAL A 20 -1.58 -3.28 -5.15
N PHE A 21 -2.18 -3.66 -4.02
CA PHE A 21 -2.05 -4.98 -3.40
C PHE A 21 -3.44 -5.57 -3.07
N GLY A 22 -3.54 -6.90 -3.15
CA GLY A 22 -4.68 -7.66 -2.67
C GLY A 22 -4.83 -7.62 -1.15
N ARG A 23 -6.02 -7.96 -0.67
CA ARG A 23 -6.30 -8.01 0.78
C ARG A 23 -5.41 -9.03 1.48
N GLY A 24 -4.57 -8.55 2.40
CA GLY A 24 -3.64 -9.40 3.13
C GLY A 24 -2.40 -9.80 2.33
N GLU A 25 -2.22 -9.32 1.09
CA GLU A 25 -1.05 -9.66 0.28
C GLU A 25 0.25 -9.17 0.96
N LEU A 26 0.23 -7.97 1.56
CA LEU A 26 1.40 -7.44 2.26
C LEU A 26 1.83 -8.29 3.46
N THR A 27 0.91 -9.00 4.13
CA THR A 27 1.29 -9.87 5.26
C THR A 27 2.04 -11.11 4.79
N TRP A 28 1.77 -11.56 3.57
CA TRP A 28 2.51 -12.63 2.91
C TRP A 28 3.84 -12.11 2.34
N ILE A 29 3.86 -11.00 1.60
CA ILE A 29 5.10 -10.47 1.00
C ILE A 29 6.15 -10.13 2.07
N LEU A 30 5.72 -9.56 3.19
CA LEU A 30 6.61 -9.07 4.25
C LEU A 30 6.82 -10.08 5.38
N GLY A 31 6.28 -11.29 5.24
CA GLY A 31 6.47 -12.36 6.23
C GLY A 31 7.92 -12.83 6.32
N LYS A 32 8.16 -13.74 7.27
CA LYS A 32 9.44 -14.39 7.47
C LYS A 32 9.42 -15.75 6.75
N PRO A 33 10.45 -16.06 5.93
CA PRO A 33 10.56 -17.37 5.34
C PRO A 33 10.72 -18.46 6.42
N PRO A 34 10.42 -19.73 6.10
CA PRO A 34 10.70 -20.85 6.99
C PRO A 34 12.18 -20.85 7.41
N GLN A 35 12.44 -21.03 8.70
CA GLN A 35 13.81 -21.05 9.25
C GLN A 35 13.85 -21.97 10.47
N ASP A 36 14.91 -22.80 10.58
CA ASP A 36 15.15 -23.70 11.70
C ASP A 36 13.95 -24.60 12.05
N GLY A 37 13.34 -25.20 11.02
CA GLY A 37 12.16 -26.06 11.15
C GLY A 37 10.85 -25.32 11.45
N LYS A 38 10.87 -23.99 11.59
CA LYS A 38 9.66 -23.18 11.76
C LYS A 38 9.01 -22.90 10.39
N PRO A 39 7.68 -23.00 10.27
CA PRO A 39 6.97 -22.70 9.03
C PRO A 39 7.03 -21.20 8.71
N PHE A 40 6.58 -20.85 7.51
CA PHE A 40 6.45 -19.45 7.10
C PHE A 40 5.56 -18.66 8.08
N GLU A 41 6.03 -17.49 8.50
CA GLU A 41 5.31 -16.61 9.44
C GLU A 41 4.86 -15.33 8.73
N LYS A 42 3.54 -15.11 8.64
CA LYS A 42 2.99 -13.87 8.08
C LYS A 42 3.40 -12.67 8.95
N ALA A 43 3.71 -11.55 8.30
CA ALA A 43 3.87 -10.30 9.03
C ALA A 43 2.55 -9.86 9.68
N SER A 44 2.61 -9.37 10.91
CA SER A 44 1.43 -8.88 11.60
C SER A 44 0.89 -7.61 10.92
N ARG A 45 -0.43 -7.49 10.84
CA ARG A 45 -1.08 -6.29 10.27
C ARG A 45 -0.65 -5.03 11.00
N GLN A 46 -0.55 -5.09 12.33
CA GLN A 46 -0.14 -3.96 13.15
C GLN A 46 1.30 -3.51 12.85
N ALA A 47 2.23 -4.45 12.66
CA ALA A 47 3.60 -4.12 12.29
C ALA A 47 3.67 -3.44 10.91
N ILE A 48 2.87 -3.91 9.95
CA ILE A 48 2.78 -3.29 8.62
C ILE A 48 2.18 -1.89 8.72
N HIS A 49 1.08 -1.71 9.46
CA HIS A 49 0.50 -0.38 9.69
C HIS A 49 1.50 0.61 10.30
N LYS A 50 2.24 0.20 11.34
CA LYS A 50 3.30 1.03 11.94
C LYS A 50 4.41 1.36 10.94
N ALA A 51 4.79 0.39 10.10
CA ALA A 51 5.82 0.57 9.08
C ALA A 51 5.37 1.50 7.94
N ILE A 52 4.10 1.43 7.49
CA ILE A 52 3.51 2.37 6.53
C ILE A 52 3.51 3.79 7.14
N ALA A 53 3.02 3.93 8.37
CA ALA A 53 3.00 5.23 9.05
C ALA A 53 4.41 5.83 9.21
N ALA A 54 5.42 5.00 9.47
CA ALA A 54 6.82 5.44 9.51
C ALA A 54 7.31 5.89 8.13
N ALA A 55 7.01 5.15 7.06
CA ALA A 55 7.39 5.52 5.70
C ALA A 55 6.73 6.83 5.22
N ILE A 56 5.47 7.06 5.60
CA ILE A 56 4.77 8.34 5.37
C ILE A 56 5.47 9.46 6.14
N ARG A 57 5.74 9.27 7.43
CA ARG A 57 6.41 10.27 8.27
C ARG A 57 7.79 10.68 7.73
N TYR A 58 8.51 9.74 7.12
CA TYR A 58 9.80 10.00 6.49
C TYR A 58 9.71 10.53 5.06
N GLY A 59 8.51 10.79 4.53
CA GLY A 59 8.31 11.36 3.20
C GLY A 59 8.48 10.39 2.04
N PHE A 60 8.67 9.08 2.30
CA PHE A 60 8.82 8.09 1.24
C PHE A 60 7.49 7.67 0.62
N LEU A 61 6.37 7.83 1.35
CA LEU A 61 5.02 7.51 0.88
C LEU A 61 4.07 8.67 1.14
N ALA A 62 3.04 8.81 0.31
CA ALA A 62 1.97 9.79 0.53
C ALA A 62 0.96 9.29 1.59
N GLU A 63 0.25 10.23 2.22
CA GLU A 63 -0.69 10.01 3.32
C GLU A 63 -1.83 9.03 2.97
N ASP A 64 -2.22 8.99 1.70
CA ASP A 64 -3.27 8.10 1.19
C ASP A 64 -2.85 6.62 1.14
N SER A 65 -1.62 6.30 1.53
CA SER A 65 -1.10 4.94 1.59
C SER A 65 -1.78 4.09 2.67
N GLY A 66 -1.93 2.79 2.40
CA GLY A 66 -2.48 1.82 3.32
C GLY A 66 -2.23 0.38 2.88
N MET A 67 -2.89 -0.56 3.57
CA MET A 67 -2.63 -2.01 3.43
C MET A 67 -2.89 -2.61 2.05
N GLU A 68 -3.66 -1.93 1.20
CA GLU A 68 -4.07 -2.40 -0.13
C GLU A 68 -3.53 -1.49 -1.25
N CYS A 69 -2.92 -0.35 -0.91
CA CYS A 69 -2.36 0.57 -1.87
C CYS A 69 -1.28 1.41 -1.21
N LEU A 70 -0.04 1.34 -1.68
CA LEU A 70 1.04 2.23 -1.28
C LEU A 70 1.21 3.30 -2.36
N VAL A 71 1.32 4.56 -1.98
CA VAL A 71 1.37 5.69 -2.91
C VAL A 71 2.74 6.35 -2.84
N VAL A 72 3.47 6.35 -3.95
CA VAL A 72 4.73 7.10 -4.03
C VAL A 72 4.46 8.58 -4.29
N PRO A 73 5.28 9.51 -3.80
CA PRO A 73 5.08 10.93 -4.06
C PRO A 73 5.23 11.24 -5.55
N GLY A 74 4.14 11.68 -6.20
CA GLY A 74 4.11 11.90 -7.65
C GLY A 74 5.03 13.01 -8.16
N HIS A 75 5.51 13.89 -7.28
CA HIS A 75 6.52 14.91 -7.63
C HIS A 75 7.93 14.34 -7.75
N ALA A 76 8.20 13.16 -7.19
CA ALA A 76 9.55 12.59 -7.09
C ALA A 76 9.78 11.41 -8.04
N VAL A 77 8.71 10.66 -8.38
CA VAL A 77 8.84 9.44 -9.19
C VAL A 77 7.65 9.26 -10.13
N ALA A 78 7.93 9.09 -11.43
CA ALA A 78 6.97 8.63 -12.41
C ALA A 78 7.16 7.12 -12.66
N GLY A 79 6.08 6.36 -12.60
CA GLY A 79 6.14 4.91 -12.86
C GLY A 79 6.31 4.62 -14.35
N PRO A 80 6.99 3.52 -14.72
CA PRO A 80 7.33 3.23 -16.11
C PRO A 80 6.12 2.84 -16.97
N HIS A 81 4.98 2.46 -16.37
CA HIS A 81 3.88 1.81 -17.07
C HIS A 81 2.50 2.30 -16.61
N GLY A 82 1.56 2.44 -17.56
CA GLY A 82 0.17 2.81 -17.31
C GLY A 82 -0.13 4.27 -17.61
N ASN A 83 -1.37 4.70 -17.31
CA ASN A 83 -1.80 6.08 -17.48
C ASN A 83 -1.61 6.84 -16.15
N PRO A 84 -0.85 7.96 -16.11
CA PRO A 84 -0.66 8.80 -14.92
C PRO A 84 -1.95 9.31 -14.28
N THR A 85 -3.02 9.48 -15.08
CA THR A 85 -4.32 9.97 -14.60
C THR A 85 -5.32 8.84 -14.30
N ALA A 86 -4.91 7.58 -14.42
CA ALA A 86 -5.81 6.46 -14.18
C ALA A 86 -6.24 6.42 -12.70
N PRO A 87 -7.54 6.27 -12.41
CA PRO A 87 -8.01 6.19 -11.04
C PRO A 87 -7.49 4.91 -10.38
N CYS A 88 -7.09 5.00 -9.11
CA CYS A 88 -6.69 3.82 -8.33
C CYS A 88 -7.93 2.99 -7.96
N PRO A 89 -8.01 1.70 -8.33
CA PRO A 89 -9.19 0.87 -8.07
C PRO A 89 -9.47 0.68 -6.57
N VAL A 90 -8.43 0.69 -5.74
CA VAL A 90 -8.57 0.57 -4.27
C VAL A 90 -9.18 1.83 -3.68
N HIS A 91 -8.70 3.01 -4.09
CA HIS A 91 -9.23 4.27 -3.59
C HIS A 91 -10.62 4.54 -4.13
N GLU A 92 -10.90 4.27 -5.41
CA GLU A 92 -12.26 4.33 -5.96
C GLU A 92 -13.24 3.49 -5.15
N ARG A 93 -12.91 2.22 -4.88
CA ARG A 93 -13.75 1.34 -4.08
C ARG A 93 -14.00 1.91 -2.68
N LYS A 94 -12.97 2.46 -2.02
CA LYS A 94 -13.10 3.09 -0.69
C LYS A 94 -13.95 4.35 -0.74
N TYR A 95 -13.78 5.21 -1.73
CA TYR A 95 -14.59 6.42 -1.89
C TYR A 95 -16.06 6.09 -2.17
N ARG A 96 -16.34 5.11 -3.03
CA ARG A 96 -17.70 4.63 -3.30
C ARG A 96 -18.36 4.09 -2.04
N ALA A 97 -17.67 3.26 -1.25
CA ALA A 97 -18.17 2.74 0.01
C ALA A 97 -18.46 3.86 1.04
N ARG A 98 -17.58 4.86 1.14
CA ARG A 98 -17.78 6.02 2.02
C ARG A 98 -18.99 6.85 1.61
N ARG A 99 -19.18 7.11 0.31
CA ARG A 99 -20.34 7.84 -0.23
C ARG A 99 -21.65 7.11 0.05
N ALA A 100 -21.70 5.79 -0.18
CA ALA A 100 -22.88 4.98 0.10
C ALA A 100 -23.25 4.99 1.60
N LYS A 101 -22.26 5.06 2.50
CA LYS A 101 -22.51 5.17 3.94
C LYS A 101 -23.12 6.52 4.30
N LEU A 102 -22.63 7.62 3.72
CA LEU A 102 -23.11 8.98 4.00
C LEU A 102 -24.53 9.21 3.47
N GLY A 103 -24.85 8.69 2.28
CA GLY A 103 -26.20 8.80 1.70
C GLY A 103 -27.27 7.93 2.38
N ARG A 104 -26.90 7.07 3.33
CA ARG A 104 -27.84 6.33 4.20
C ARG A 104 -28.18 7.08 5.50
N VAL A 105 -27.56 8.23 5.74
CA VAL A 105 -27.76 9.09 6.93
C VAL A 105 -28.58 10.34 6.57
N SER A 106 -29.27 10.31 5.43
CA SER A 106 -30.17 11.35 4.89
C SER A 106 -31.54 10.74 4.69
#